data_AF-A0A934R3G8-F1
#
_entry.id   AF-A0A934R3G8-F1
#
_cell.length_a   1.000
_cell.length_b   1.000
_cell.length_c   1.000
_cell.angle_alpha   90.00
_cell.angle_beta   90.00
_cell.angle_gamma   90.00
#
_symmetry.space_group_name_H-M   'P 1'
#
loop_
_entity.id
_entity.type
_entity.pdbx_description
1 polymer ?
#
loop_
_entity_poly.entity_id
_entity_poly.type
_entity_poly.pdbx_seq_one_letter_code
_entity_poly.pdbx_strand_id
1 'polypeptide(L)'
;MPTITPQTLSPSARSTALLVARLVFYNGLLIGLGLFALAISVLFFQIGAVSDVSERWQAGGVLTVLGLLAFGFVSFAKSRVEKLKGGAA
;
A
#
# COMPACT_ATOMS: atom_id res chain seq x y z
N MET A 1 0.97 30.82 5.41
CA MET A 1 -0.10 30.05 4.72
C MET A 1 -0.96 29.41 5.81
N PRO A 2 -2.29 29.58 5.81
CA PRO A 2 -3.13 28.91 6.81
C PRO A 2 -2.99 27.39 6.65
N THR A 3 -2.61 26.73 7.74
CA THR A 3 -2.47 25.27 7.79
C THR A 3 -3.86 24.65 7.69
N ILE A 4 -4.21 24.09 6.53
CA ILE A 4 -5.47 23.35 6.36
C ILE A 4 -5.38 22.09 7.22
N THR A 5 -6.01 22.12 8.39
CA THR A 5 -6.10 20.96 9.28
C THR A 5 -7.41 20.22 8.99
N PRO A 6 -7.49 18.91 9.23
CA PRO A 6 -8.72 18.14 8.97
C PRO A 6 -9.95 18.69 9.69
N GLN A 7 -9.75 19.47 10.76
CA GLN A 7 -10.79 20.08 11.58
C GLN A 7 -11.39 21.35 10.95
N THR A 8 -10.73 21.95 9.95
CA THR A 8 -11.27 23.13 9.23
C THR A 8 -12.11 22.75 8.01
N LEU A 9 -12.31 21.45 7.75
CA LEU A 9 -13.14 20.96 6.65
C LEU A 9 -14.61 20.90 7.06
N SER A 10 -15.52 21.27 6.15
CA SER A 10 -16.95 21.10 6.36
C SER A 10 -17.31 19.61 6.54
N PRO A 11 -18.40 19.27 7.26
CA PRO A 11 -18.79 17.88 7.50
C PRO A 11 -18.94 17.05 6.20
N SER A 12 -19.46 17.67 5.14
CA SER A 12 -19.59 17.04 3.81
C SER A 12 -18.23 16.80 3.15
N ALA A 13 -17.33 17.78 3.16
CA ALA A 13 -15.98 17.63 2.62
C ALA A 13 -15.19 16.54 3.36
N ARG A 14 -15.41 16.39 4.67
CA ARG A 14 -14.80 15.35 5.49
C ARG A 14 -15.31 13.95 5.17
N SER A 15 -16.62 13.81 4.93
CA SER A 15 -17.24 12.55 4.52
C SER A 15 -16.73 12.10 3.14
N THR A 16 -16.66 13.01 2.17
CA THR A 16 -16.09 12.74 0.84
C THR A 16 -14.60 12.39 0.94
N ALA A 17 -13.83 13.10 1.75
CA ALA A 17 -12.42 12.78 1.98
C ALA A 17 -12.23 11.39 2.60
N LEU A 18 -13.09 10.98 3.53
CA LEU A 18 -13.09 9.63 4.11
C LEU A 18 -13.44 8.56 3.08
N LEU A 19 -14.43 8.80 2.22
CA LEU A 19 -14.81 7.87 1.15
C LEU A 19 -13.65 7.68 0.17
N VAL A 20 -13.05 8.79 -0.30
CA VAL A 20 -11.90 8.77 -1.20
C VAL A 20 -10.71 8.07 -0.55
N ALA A 21 -10.41 8.37 0.72
CA ALA A 21 -9.32 7.73 1.43
C ALA A 21 -9.52 6.21 1.58
N ARG A 22 -10.75 5.75 1.82
CA ARG A 22 -11.09 4.31 1.84
C ARG A 22 -10.94 3.68 0.46
N LEU A 23 -11.44 4.33 -0.58
CA LEU A 23 -11.32 3.86 -1.96
C LEU A 23 -9.85 3.71 -2.37
N VAL A 24 -9.02 4.72 -2.11
CA VAL A 24 -7.58 4.68 -2.40
C VAL A 24 -6.89 3.57 -1.59
N PHE A 25 -7.25 3.41 -0.31
CA PHE A 25 -6.71 2.36 0.54
C PHE A 25 -7.03 0.96 0.00
N TYR A 26 -8.29 0.67 -0.29
CA TYR A 26 -8.70 -0.66 -0.75
C TYR A 26 -8.17 -0.98 -2.15
N ASN A 27 -8.18 -0.02 -3.08
CA ASN A 27 -7.60 -0.23 -4.41
C ASN A 27 -6.09 -0.43 -4.33
N GLY A 28 -5.38 0.36 -3.52
CA GLY A 28 -3.95 0.18 -3.28
C GLY A 28 -3.63 -1.18 -2.66
N LEU A 29 -4.46 -1.65 -1.72
CA LEU A 29 -4.32 -2.98 -1.11
C LEU A 29 -4.52 -4.10 -2.15
N LEU A 30 -5.54 -4.00 -3.00
CA LEU A 30 -5.80 -4.98 -4.06
C LEU A 30 -4.66 -5.05 -5.09
N ILE A 31 -4.16 -3.89 -5.51
CA ILE A 31 -3.01 -3.81 -6.42
C ILE A 31 -1.77 -4.41 -5.76
N GLY A 32 -1.50 -4.05 -4.50
CA GLY A 32 -0.38 -4.61 -3.74
C GLY A 32 -0.47 -6.13 -3.58
N LEU A 33 -1.67 -6.65 -3.29
CA LEU A 33 -1.91 -8.10 -3.21
C LEU A 33 -1.70 -8.78 -4.56
N GLY A 34 -2.18 -8.19 -5.66
CA GLY A 34 -1.99 -8.71 -7.01
C GLY A 34 -0.50 -8.76 -7.41
N LEU A 35 0.25 -7.69 -7.13
CA LEU A 35 1.69 -7.64 -7.37
C LEU A 35 2.44 -8.67 -6.52
N PHE A 36 2.03 -8.85 -5.27
CA PHE A 36 2.62 -9.85 -4.38
C PHE A 36 2.35 -11.28 -4.85
N ALA A 37 1.11 -11.59 -5.27
CA ALA A 37 0.77 -12.89 -5.84
C ALA A 37 1.54 -13.16 -7.14
N LEU A 38 1.73 -12.14 -7.99
CA LEU A 38 2.51 -12.24 -9.22
C LEU A 38 4.00 -12.45 -8.92
N ALA A 39 4.55 -11.76 -7.92
CA ALA A 39 5.91 -11.98 -7.41
C ALA A 39 6.12 -13.42 -6.92
N ILE A 40 5.19 -13.96 -6.12
CA ILE A 40 5.22 -15.36 -5.68
C ILE A 40 5.17 -16.30 -6.88
N SER A 41 4.29 -16.03 -7.85
CA SER A 41 4.18 -16.86 -9.05
C SER A 41 5.49 -16.89 -9.84
N VAL A 42 6.18 -15.75 -9.97
CA VAL A 42 7.51 -15.68 -10.59
C VAL A 42 8.53 -16.49 -9.78
N LEU A 43 8.55 -16.37 -8.44
CA LEU A 43 9.44 -17.17 -7.58
C LEU A 43 9.20 -18.68 -7.70
N PHE A 44 7.94 -19.12 -7.76
CA PHE A 44 7.63 -20.54 -7.80
C PHE A 44 7.83 -21.16 -9.18
N PHE A 45 7.46 -20.45 -10.26
CA PHE A 45 7.49 -21.01 -11.61
C PHE A 45 8.77 -20.70 -12.40
N GLN A 46 9.41 -19.54 -12.18
CA GLN A 46 10.54 -19.09 -13.00
C GLN A 46 11.89 -19.24 -12.29
N ILE A 47 11.97 -19.10 -10.96
CA ILE A 47 13.26 -19.23 -10.25
C ILE A 47 13.84 -20.63 -10.39
N GLY A 48 13.01 -21.67 -10.53
CA GLY A 48 13.45 -23.04 -10.83
C GLY A 48 14.29 -23.15 -12.10
N ALA A 49 14.06 -22.27 -13.09
CA ALA A 49 14.79 -22.24 -14.36
C ALA A 49 16.10 -21.45 -14.30
N VAL A 50 16.28 -20.58 -13.29
CA VAL A 50 17.52 -19.82 -13.09
C VAL A 50 18.56 -20.75 -12.46
N SER A 51 19.58 -21.14 -13.21
CA SER A 51 20.63 -22.07 -12.73
C SER A 51 21.55 -21.43 -11.69
N ASP A 52 21.68 -20.11 -11.71
CA ASP A 52 22.56 -19.37 -10.81
C ASP A 52 21.87 -19.06 -9.47
N VAL A 53 22.49 -19.53 -8.37
CA VAL A 53 22.00 -19.31 -7.01
C VAL A 53 22.06 -17.82 -6.63
N SER A 54 23.04 -17.07 -7.15
CA SER A 54 23.18 -15.63 -6.86
C SER A 54 22.01 -14.83 -7.43
N GLU A 55 21.63 -15.10 -8.67
CA GLU A 55 20.50 -14.44 -9.35
C GLU A 55 19.17 -14.76 -8.67
N ARG A 56 18.98 -16.00 -8.18
CA ARG A 56 17.81 -16.39 -7.38
C ARG A 56 17.67 -15.57 -6.10
N TRP A 57 18.77 -15.37 -5.37
CA TRP A 57 18.78 -14.57 -4.15
C TRP A 57 18.50 -13.08 -4.42
N GLN A 58 19.05 -12.53 -5.50
CA GLN A 58 18.76 -11.15 -5.92
C GLN A 58 17.28 -10.97 -6.28
N ALA A 59 16.71 -11.88 -7.07
CA ALA A 59 15.29 -11.87 -7.40
C ALA A 59 14.41 -11.99 -6.15
N GLY A 60 14.74 -12.89 -5.23
CA GLY A 60 14.06 -13.01 -3.93
C GLY A 60 14.15 -11.74 -3.08
N GLY A 61 15.32 -11.09 -3.06
CA GLY A 61 15.55 -9.83 -2.36
C GLY A 61 14.69 -8.69 -2.92
N VAL A 62 14.67 -8.51 -4.24
CA VAL A 62 13.82 -7.49 -4.91
C VAL A 62 12.35 -7.70 -4.59
N LEU A 63 11.88 -8.94 -4.64
CA LEU A 63 10.47 -9.27 -4.38
C LEU A 63 10.10 -9.08 -2.90
N THR A 64 11.03 -9.35 -1.98
CA THR A 64 10.86 -9.07 -0.55
C THR A 64 10.74 -7.58 -0.27
N VAL A 65 11.62 -6.77 -0.89
CA VAL A 65 11.57 -5.30 -0.76
C VAL A 65 10.28 -4.73 -1.35
N LEU A 66 9.84 -5.22 -2.51
CA LEU A 66 8.56 -4.84 -3.11
C LEU A 66 7.38 -5.21 -2.20
N GLY A 67 7.40 -6.39 -1.59
CA GLY A 67 6.41 -6.79 -0.59
C GLY A 67 6.37 -5.84 0.60
N LEU A 68 7.52 -5.54 1.21
CA LEU A 68 7.61 -4.61 2.34
C LEU A 68 7.13 -3.20 1.98
N LEU A 69 7.45 -2.70 0.79
CA LEU A 69 6.96 -1.40 0.31
C LEU A 69 5.43 -1.38 0.16
N ALA A 70 4.85 -2.45 -0.38
CA ALA A 70 3.40 -2.59 -0.49
C ALA A 70 2.72 -2.58 0.89
N PHE A 71 3.26 -3.32 1.87
CA PHE A 71 2.75 -3.31 3.25
C PHE A 71 2.95 -1.96 3.96
N GLY A 72 4.08 -1.29 3.74
CA GLY A 72 4.36 0.04 4.27
C GLY A 72 3.36 1.08 3.76
N PHE A 73 3.00 1.02 2.48
CA PHE A 73 1.99 1.89 1.88
C PHE A 73 0.60 1.71 2.50
N VAL A 74 0.22 0.46 2.77
CA VAL A 74 -1.03 0.11 3.48
C VAL A 74 -1.03 0.71 4.89
N SER A 75 0.03 0.53 5.67
CA SER A 75 0.14 1.13 7.03
C SER A 75 0.06 2.66 7.00
N PHE A 76 0.73 3.30 6.04
CA PHE A 76 0.68 4.76 5.89
C PHE A 76 -0.73 5.25 5.52
N ALA A 77 -1.37 4.59 4.57
CA ALA A 77 -2.73 4.93 4.15
C ALA A 77 -3.76 4.70 5.27
N LYS A 78 -3.62 3.64 6.07
CA LYS A 78 -4.43 3.40 7.28
C LYS A 78 -4.29 4.55 8.28
N SER A 79 -3.06 4.99 8.55
CA SER A 79 -2.78 6.13 9.45
C SER A 79 -3.44 7.42 8.98
N ARG A 80 -3.45 7.70 7.67
CA ARG A 80 -4.14 8.88 7.10
C ARG A 80 -5.65 8.79 7.26
N VAL A 81 -6.24 7.61 7.03
CA VAL A 81 -7.68 7.37 7.26
C VAL A 81 -8.03 7.55 8.74
N GLU A 82 -7.21 7.05 9.66
CA GLU A 82 -7.42 7.22 11.10
C GLU A 82 -7.31 8.68 11.54
N LYS A 83 -6.37 9.46 10.99
CA LYS A 83 -6.29 10.91 11.24
C LYS A 83 -7.52 11.67 10.76
N LEU A 84 -8.12 11.26 9.65
CA LEU A 84 -9.38 11.83 9.16
C LEU A 84 -10.58 11.46 10.05
N LYS A 85 -10.58 10.28 10.66
CA LYS A 85 -11.58 9.86 11.66
C LYS A 85 -11.40 10.60 12.99
N GLY A 86 -10.17 10.73 13.49
CA GLY A 86 -9.87 11.31 14.80
C GLY A 86 -10.07 12.83 14.88
N GLY A 87 -10.12 13.53 13.76
CA GLY A 87 -10.51 14.94 13.76
C GLY A 87 -12.03 15.16 13.91
N ALA A 88 -12.86 14.12 13.76
CA ALA A 88 -14.32 14.19 13.78
C ALA A 88 -14.95 14.27 15.19
N ALA A 89 -14.12 14.40 16.22
CA ALA A 89 -14.52 14.78 17.56
C ALA A 89 -14.31 16.27 17.78
#